data_AF-A0AAD2CGN3-F1
#
_entry.id   AF-A0AAD2CGN3-F1
#
_cell.length_a   1.000
_cell.length_b   1.000
_cell.length_c   1.000
_cell.angle_alpha   90.00
_cell.angle_beta   90.00
_cell.angle_gamma   90.00
#
_symmetry.space_group_name_H-M   'P 1'
#
loop_
_entity.id
_entity.type
_entity.pdbx_description
1 polymer ?
#
loop_
_entity_poly.entity_id
_entity_poly.type
_entity_poly.pdbx_seq_one_letter_code
_entity_poly.pdbx_strand_id
1 'polypeptide(L)'
;MFYLLMVYQEREGHCRVPTSHLEAGRKLGLWLARQREVFKSGKMDPTYSSRLEEVGVVWNPGAWLWDAHFDALVEFKKSEGHCDVPQFHQEKGEYLGTWLNKQRQDYRRGKLPKERAKRLEELGVAWSAFGKRWEQMLDLLVQFKEREGHCMVPVDHREDGKNLGAWVSTQRKAWRSKTLDADRQDMLDSIGMIWSVQEAQWESMFALIEKYVEREQNTEIPLTHVEQGKNLGHWIAKQKQLYRNGKLEGDRQQRLLEVGVLE
;
A
#
# COMPACT_ATOMS: atom_id res chain seq x y z
N MET A 1 26.48 -4.78 -30.18
CA MET A 1 25.56 -3.81 -29.55
C MET A 1 25.51 -2.50 -30.32
N PHE A 2 26.64 -1.84 -30.60
CA PHE A 2 26.67 -0.61 -31.41
C PHE A 2 25.91 -0.71 -32.75
N TYR A 3 26.11 -1.78 -33.51
CA TYR A 3 25.36 -2.01 -34.75
C TYR A 3 23.83 -2.08 -34.53
N LEU A 4 23.36 -2.70 -33.44
CA LEU A 4 21.92 -2.75 -33.12
C LEU A 4 21.37 -1.37 -32.75
N LEU A 5 22.19 -0.52 -32.14
CA LEU A 5 21.82 0.87 -31.88
C LEU A 5 21.65 1.64 -33.20
N MET A 6 22.51 1.43 -34.19
CA MET A 6 22.37 2.05 -35.51
C MET A 6 21.10 1.58 -36.22
N VAL A 7 20.82 0.27 -36.22
CA VAL A 7 19.57 -0.28 -36.79
C VAL A 7 18.34 0.33 -36.10
N TYR A 8 18.38 0.44 -34.77
CA TYR A 8 17.31 1.11 -34.02
C TYR A 8 17.18 2.58 -34.40
N GLN A 9 18.29 3.31 -34.50
CA GLN A 9 18.29 4.73 -34.81
C GLN A 9 17.81 5.02 -36.24
N GLU A 10 18.16 4.18 -37.20
CA GLU A 10 17.68 4.28 -38.58
C GLU A 10 16.16 4.06 -38.66
N ARG A 11 15.64 3.09 -37.88
CA ARG A 11 14.20 2.79 -37.83
C ARG A 11 13.39 3.86 -37.08
N GLU A 12 13.89 4.31 -35.92
CA GLU A 12 13.13 5.17 -35.00
C GLU A 12 13.50 6.66 -35.12
N GLY A 13 14.52 6.99 -35.91
CA GLY A 13 15.05 8.35 -36.05
C GLY A 13 15.77 8.88 -34.80
N HIS A 14 15.92 8.08 -33.74
CA HIS A 14 16.52 8.49 -32.47
C HIS A 14 17.13 7.34 -31.66
N CYS A 15 18.02 7.66 -30.71
CA CYS A 15 18.59 6.70 -29.75
C CYS A 15 17.87 6.63 -28.38
N ARG A 16 16.56 6.92 -28.35
CA ARG A 16 15.74 6.86 -27.13
C ARG A 16 15.27 5.43 -26.86
N VAL A 17 16.19 4.59 -26.41
CA VAL A 17 15.92 3.16 -26.16
C VAL A 17 15.48 2.96 -24.69
N PRO A 18 14.25 2.48 -24.41
CA PRO A 18 13.80 2.10 -23.06
C PRO A 18 14.67 1.00 -22.45
N THR A 19 14.78 0.91 -21.12
CA THR A 19 15.74 -0.01 -20.47
C THR A 19 15.40 -1.48 -20.73
N SER A 20 14.12 -1.79 -20.88
CA SER A 20 13.60 -3.12 -21.16
C SER A 20 13.67 -3.54 -22.63
N HIS A 21 13.95 -2.62 -23.56
CA HIS A 21 13.88 -2.86 -25.00
C HIS A 21 14.84 -3.97 -25.46
N LEU A 22 14.29 -4.88 -26.26
CA LEU A 22 15.02 -5.93 -26.96
C LEU A 22 15.13 -5.58 -28.45
N GLU A 23 16.36 -5.51 -28.95
CA GLU A 23 16.64 -5.36 -30.37
C GLU A 23 17.24 -6.66 -30.89
N ALA A 24 16.54 -7.34 -31.81
CA ALA A 24 16.91 -8.67 -32.30
C ALA A 24 17.22 -9.67 -31.15
N GLY A 25 16.34 -9.72 -30.13
CA GLY A 25 16.48 -10.59 -28.96
C GLY A 25 17.55 -10.18 -27.94
N ARG A 26 18.25 -9.05 -28.14
CA ARG A 26 19.31 -8.57 -27.24
C ARG A 26 18.88 -7.33 -26.47
N LYS A 27 19.25 -7.24 -25.19
CA LYS A 27 18.90 -6.13 -24.27
C LYS A 27 19.64 -4.83 -24.61
N LEU A 28 19.24 -4.19 -25.71
CA LEU A 28 19.82 -2.94 -26.20
C LEU A 28 19.62 -1.81 -25.20
N GLY A 29 18.44 -1.73 -24.59
CA GLY A 29 18.12 -0.75 -23.54
C GLY A 29 19.07 -0.83 -22.35
N LEU A 30 19.20 -2.02 -21.76
CA LEU A 30 20.09 -2.27 -20.63
C LEU A 30 21.56 -1.99 -20.97
N TRP A 31 22.00 -2.34 -22.19
CA TRP A 31 23.36 -2.02 -22.63
C TRP A 31 23.58 -0.51 -22.70
N LEU A 32 22.65 0.25 -23.28
CA LEU A 32 22.75 1.70 -23.40
C LEU A 32 22.70 2.38 -22.02
N ALA A 33 21.90 1.86 -21.08
CA ALA A 33 21.89 2.31 -19.69
C ALA A 33 23.27 2.15 -19.03
N ARG A 34 23.93 0.99 -19.21
CA ARG A 34 25.29 0.77 -18.72
C ARG A 34 26.31 1.73 -19.35
N GLN A 35 26.19 2.02 -20.64
CA GLN A 35 27.07 3.00 -21.29
C GLN A 35 26.94 4.38 -20.62
N ARG A 36 25.71 4.82 -20.29
CA ARG A 36 25.47 6.08 -19.58
C ARG A 36 26.10 6.09 -18.18
N GLU A 37 26.09 4.97 -17.46
CA GLU A 37 26.77 4.85 -16.16
C GLU A 37 28.29 4.98 -16.29
N VAL A 38 28.89 4.30 -17.28
CA VAL A 38 30.33 4.39 -17.55
C VAL A 38 30.72 5.83 -17.91
N PHE A 39 29.93 6.49 -18.77
CA PHE A 39 30.13 7.89 -19.12
C PHE A 39 30.02 8.82 -17.91
N LYS A 40 28.96 8.68 -17.10
CA LYS A 40 28.77 9.46 -15.86
C LYS A 40 29.91 9.29 -14.86
N SER A 41 30.51 8.10 -14.81
CA SER A 41 31.65 7.82 -13.92
C SER A 41 32.98 8.37 -14.42
N GLY A 42 33.03 8.98 -15.62
CA GLY A 42 34.25 9.51 -16.24
C GLY A 42 35.22 8.43 -16.76
N LYS A 43 34.80 7.17 -16.79
CA LYS A 43 35.64 6.02 -17.20
C LYS A 43 35.48 5.65 -18.68
N MET A 44 34.64 6.37 -19.41
CA MET A 44 34.42 6.11 -20.83
C MET A 44 35.57 6.69 -21.66
N ASP A 45 36.04 5.91 -22.62
CA ASP A 45 36.99 6.39 -23.61
C ASP A 45 36.37 7.54 -24.45
N PRO A 46 37.07 8.69 -24.63
CA PRO A 46 36.54 9.84 -25.36
C PRO A 46 36.21 9.57 -26.83
N THR A 47 36.98 8.70 -27.50
CA THR A 47 36.71 8.36 -28.91
C THR A 47 35.45 7.51 -29.00
N TYR A 48 35.22 6.64 -28.02
CA TYR A 48 34.04 5.80 -27.94
C TYR A 48 32.78 6.60 -27.56
N SER A 49 32.86 7.58 -26.65
CA SER A 49 31.73 8.47 -26.36
C SER A 49 31.36 9.32 -27.58
N SER A 50 32.36 9.88 -28.28
CA SER A 50 32.14 10.69 -29.49
C SER A 50 31.40 9.88 -30.57
N ARG A 51 31.79 8.62 -30.79
CA ARG A 51 31.10 7.72 -31.73
C ARG A 51 29.65 7.43 -31.36
N LEU A 52 29.32 7.40 -30.06
CA LEU A 52 27.94 7.22 -29.61
C LEU A 52 27.14 8.51 -29.76
N GLU A 53 27.76 9.66 -29.56
CA GLU A 53 27.17 10.98 -29.77
C GLU A 53 26.85 11.24 -31.25
N GLU A 54 27.73 10.82 -32.17
CA GLU A 54 27.49 10.89 -33.63
C GLU A 54 26.24 10.12 -34.06
N VAL A 55 25.94 9.01 -33.41
CA VAL A 55 24.70 8.22 -33.64
C VAL A 55 23.49 8.82 -32.90
N GLY A 56 23.68 9.90 -32.14
CA GLY A 56 22.61 10.63 -31.44
C GLY A 56 22.28 10.10 -30.05
N VAL A 57 23.22 9.42 -29.37
CA VAL A 57 23.04 8.99 -27.98
C VAL A 57 23.00 10.20 -27.04
N VAL A 58 21.91 10.31 -26.29
CA VAL A 58 21.78 11.29 -25.20
C VAL A 58 22.20 10.64 -23.88
N TRP A 59 23.19 11.24 -23.21
CA TRP A 59 23.74 10.75 -21.94
C TRP A 59 22.83 10.98 -20.73
N ASN A 60 22.05 12.06 -20.74
CA ASN A 60 21.09 12.40 -19.69
C ASN A 60 19.65 12.23 -20.20
N PRO A 61 19.11 11.00 -20.20
CA PRO A 61 17.82 10.71 -20.81
C PRO A 61 16.59 11.09 -19.96
N GLY A 62 16.81 11.65 -18.77
CA GLY A 62 15.76 11.80 -17.75
C GLY A 62 14.54 12.62 -18.17
N ALA A 63 14.65 13.48 -19.19
CA ALA A 63 13.53 14.21 -19.77
C ALA A 63 12.62 13.29 -20.59
N TRP A 64 13.15 12.70 -21.67
CA TRP A 64 12.35 11.87 -22.58
C TRP A 64 11.93 10.52 -21.98
N LEU A 65 12.68 9.96 -21.03
CA LEU A 65 12.22 8.77 -20.29
C LEU A 65 10.99 9.09 -19.44
N TRP A 66 10.96 10.28 -18.83
CA TRP A 66 9.80 10.70 -18.07
C TRP A 66 8.59 10.88 -18.98
N ASP A 67 8.77 11.51 -20.16
CA ASP A 67 7.70 11.65 -21.15
C ASP A 67 7.19 10.28 -21.62
N ALA A 68 8.07 9.30 -21.88
CA ALA A 68 7.67 7.95 -22.26
C ALA A 68 6.84 7.25 -21.17
N HIS A 69 7.21 7.39 -19.88
CA HIS A 69 6.40 6.87 -18.78
C HIS A 69 5.06 7.60 -18.62
N PHE A 70 5.05 8.91 -18.86
CA PHE A 70 3.82 9.70 -18.84
C PHE A 70 2.86 9.25 -19.96
N ASP A 71 3.37 9.03 -21.17
CA ASP A 71 2.56 8.52 -22.29
C ASP A 71 2.00 7.13 -22.00
N ALA A 72 2.79 6.25 -21.38
CA ALA A 72 2.30 4.94 -20.92
C ALA A 72 1.20 5.08 -19.85
N LEU A 73 1.28 6.08 -18.97
CA LEU A 73 0.20 6.37 -18.00
C LEU A 73 -1.07 6.88 -18.69
N VAL A 74 -0.93 7.71 -19.74
CA VAL A 74 -2.07 8.18 -20.54
C VAL A 74 -2.78 7.00 -21.21
N GLU A 75 -2.03 6.05 -21.77
CA GLU A 75 -2.60 4.83 -22.37
C GLU A 75 -3.29 3.95 -21.32
N PHE A 76 -2.65 3.72 -20.17
CA PHE A 76 -3.26 2.98 -19.07
C PHE A 76 -4.57 3.61 -18.59
N LYS A 77 -4.62 4.94 -18.47
CA LYS A 77 -5.86 5.64 -18.12
C LYS A 77 -6.94 5.45 -19.18
N LYS A 78 -6.57 5.42 -20.47
CA LYS A 78 -7.53 5.18 -21.56
C LYS A 78 -8.13 3.76 -21.49
N SER A 79 -7.36 2.75 -21.10
CA SER A 79 -7.84 1.37 -21.00
C SER A 79 -8.61 1.09 -19.71
N GLU A 80 -8.13 1.58 -18.57
CA GLU A 80 -8.69 1.25 -17.24
C GLU A 80 -9.64 2.34 -16.70
N GLY A 81 -9.66 3.52 -17.32
CA GLY A 81 -10.46 4.67 -16.86
C GLY A 81 -9.91 5.40 -15.62
N HIS A 82 -8.78 4.96 -15.06
CA HIS A 82 -8.14 5.53 -13.87
C HIS A 82 -6.61 5.48 -13.90
N CYS A 83 -5.95 6.18 -12.98
CA CYS A 83 -4.48 6.21 -12.84
C CYS A 83 -3.95 5.30 -11.70
N ASP A 84 -4.77 4.39 -11.19
CA ASP A 84 -4.42 3.48 -10.08
C ASP A 84 -3.62 2.28 -10.54
N VAL A 85 -2.37 2.53 -10.93
CA VAL A 85 -1.49 1.51 -11.49
C VAL A 85 -0.96 0.59 -10.38
N PRO A 86 -1.19 -0.74 -10.45
CA PRO A 86 -0.56 -1.69 -9.54
C PRO A 86 0.97 -1.57 -9.55
N GLN A 87 1.62 -1.72 -8.39
CA GLN A 87 3.07 -1.49 -8.23
C GLN A 87 3.94 -2.23 -9.27
N PHE A 88 3.54 -3.45 -9.63
CA PHE A 88 4.26 -4.31 -10.56
C PHE A 88 3.63 -4.37 -11.96
N HIS A 89 2.62 -3.54 -12.25
CA HIS A 89 2.05 -3.45 -13.59
C HIS A 89 3.12 -3.01 -14.59
N GLN A 90 3.24 -3.76 -15.68
CA GLN A 90 4.13 -3.44 -16.77
C GLN A 90 3.30 -2.96 -17.96
N GLU A 91 3.65 -1.79 -18.47
CA GLU A 91 3.14 -1.27 -19.73
C GLU A 91 4.36 -1.03 -20.62
N LYS A 92 4.38 -1.60 -21.84
CA LYS A 92 5.52 -1.51 -22.77
C LYS A 92 6.89 -1.87 -22.14
N GLY A 93 6.90 -2.82 -21.20
CA GLY A 93 8.10 -3.31 -20.53
C GLY A 93 8.64 -2.38 -19.43
N GLU A 94 7.91 -1.35 -19.01
CA GLU A 94 8.28 -0.45 -17.91
C GLU A 94 7.33 -0.63 -16.72
N TYR A 95 7.88 -0.62 -15.50
CA TYR A 95 7.09 -0.77 -14.26
C TYR A 95 6.40 0.55 -13.89
N LEU A 96 5.26 0.81 -14.53
CA LEU A 96 4.54 2.07 -14.45
C LEU A 96 4.10 2.40 -13.01
N GLY A 97 3.68 1.41 -12.22
CA GLY A 97 3.30 1.62 -10.82
C GLY A 97 4.49 2.00 -9.92
N THR A 98 5.66 1.43 -10.18
CA THR A 98 6.89 1.78 -9.46
C THR A 98 7.35 3.20 -9.83
N TRP A 99 7.26 3.57 -11.11
CA TRP A 99 7.54 4.94 -11.56
C TRP A 99 6.59 5.97 -10.93
N LEU A 100 5.29 5.68 -10.89
CA LEU A 100 4.27 6.56 -10.34
C LEU A 100 4.48 6.79 -8.82
N ASN A 101 4.82 5.73 -8.08
CA ASN A 101 5.15 5.84 -6.66
C ASN A 101 6.40 6.69 -6.41
N LYS A 102 7.40 6.61 -7.30
CA LYS A 102 8.54 7.51 -7.26
C LYS A 102 8.14 8.98 -7.49
N GLN A 103 7.23 9.25 -8.43
CA GLN A 103 6.74 10.63 -8.65
C GLN A 103 6.03 11.18 -7.40
N ARG A 104 5.17 10.37 -6.76
CA ARG A 104 4.52 10.74 -5.50
C ARG A 104 5.53 11.03 -4.38
N GLN A 105 6.56 10.18 -4.25
CA GLN A 105 7.63 10.41 -3.26
C GLN A 105 8.41 11.70 -3.54
N ASP A 106 8.77 11.97 -4.81
CA ASP A 106 9.47 13.18 -5.21
C ASP A 106 8.61 14.42 -5.00
N TYR A 107 7.29 14.34 -5.21
CA TYR A 107 6.34 15.41 -4.92
C TYR A 107 6.29 15.73 -3.42
N ARG A 108 6.11 14.73 -2.55
CA ARG A 108 6.11 14.92 -1.07
C ARG A 108 7.40 15.55 -0.55
N ARG A 109 8.53 15.24 -1.20
CA ARG A 109 9.86 15.77 -0.85
C ARG A 109 10.17 17.14 -1.47
N GLY A 110 9.25 17.73 -2.24
CA GLY A 110 9.46 18.99 -2.95
C GLY A 110 10.52 18.89 -4.07
N LYS A 111 10.81 17.68 -4.56
CA LYS A 111 11.83 17.40 -5.59
C LYS A 111 11.26 17.24 -7.00
N LEU A 112 9.94 17.07 -7.13
CA LEU A 112 9.29 16.95 -8.42
C LEU A 112 9.17 18.34 -9.09
N PRO A 113 9.67 18.54 -10.33
CA PRO A 113 9.47 19.78 -11.06
C PRO A 113 7.99 20.14 -11.20
N LYS A 114 7.66 21.44 -11.09
CA LYS A 114 6.28 21.94 -11.07
C LYS A 114 5.50 21.56 -12.35
N GLU A 115 6.17 21.57 -13.49
CA GLU A 115 5.59 21.22 -14.79
C GLU A 115 5.19 19.74 -14.85
N ARG A 116 6.01 18.86 -14.25
CA ARG A 116 5.71 17.43 -14.15
C ARG A 116 4.58 17.15 -13.17
N ALA A 117 4.55 17.90 -12.07
CA ALA A 117 3.45 17.85 -11.11
C ALA A 117 2.13 18.21 -11.80
N LYS A 118 2.09 19.38 -12.46
CA LYS A 118 0.90 19.86 -13.18
C LYS A 118 0.39 18.85 -14.22
N ARG A 119 1.28 18.25 -15.02
CA ARG A 119 0.88 17.24 -16.03
C ARG A 119 0.25 16.00 -15.40
N LEU A 120 0.76 15.54 -14.25
CA LEU A 120 0.22 14.39 -13.53
C LEU A 120 -1.14 14.74 -12.88
N GLU A 121 -1.29 15.94 -12.33
CA GLU A 121 -2.57 16.46 -11.80
C GLU A 121 -3.64 16.56 -12.89
N GLU A 122 -3.30 17.14 -14.05
CA GLU A 122 -4.20 17.25 -15.21
C GLU A 122 -4.64 15.86 -15.71
N LEU A 123 -3.74 14.87 -15.62
CA LEU A 123 -4.08 13.49 -15.93
C LEU A 123 -4.95 12.82 -14.85
N GLY A 124 -5.17 13.46 -13.70
CA GLY A 124 -5.97 12.94 -12.60
C GLY A 124 -5.22 11.96 -11.70
N VAL A 125 -3.89 12.09 -11.62
CA VAL A 125 -3.07 11.34 -10.66
C VAL A 125 -3.27 11.97 -9.28
N ALA A 126 -3.79 11.18 -8.34
CA ALA A 126 -3.78 11.57 -6.94
C ALA A 126 -2.34 11.56 -6.40
N TRP A 127 -1.98 12.65 -5.70
CA TRP A 127 -0.71 12.74 -4.95
C TRP A 127 -0.71 11.89 -3.70
N SER A 128 -1.89 11.67 -3.12
CA SER A 128 -2.09 10.54 -2.23
C SER A 128 -1.92 9.26 -3.05
N ALA A 129 -1.33 8.21 -2.47
CA ALA A 129 -1.21 6.91 -3.13
C ALA A 129 -2.57 6.20 -3.28
N PHE A 130 -3.67 6.93 -3.10
CA PHE A 130 -5.00 6.40 -3.01
C PHE A 130 -5.70 6.68 -4.32
N GLY A 131 -6.17 5.60 -4.90
CA GLY A 131 -7.00 5.71 -6.06
C GLY A 131 -8.41 6.16 -5.73
N LYS A 132 -9.16 6.60 -6.74
CA LYS A 132 -10.60 6.89 -6.59
C LYS A 132 -11.35 5.72 -5.96
N ARG A 133 -10.94 4.49 -6.31
CA ARG A 133 -11.53 3.28 -5.71
C ARG A 133 -11.18 3.16 -4.23
N TRP A 134 -9.98 3.53 -3.82
CA TRP A 134 -9.58 3.51 -2.41
C TRP A 134 -10.38 4.55 -1.63
N GLU A 135 -10.50 5.77 -2.15
CA GLU A 135 -11.25 6.87 -1.52
C GLU A 135 -12.71 6.46 -1.31
N GLN A 136 -13.34 5.90 -2.35
CA GLN A 136 -14.70 5.37 -2.23
C GLN A 136 -14.84 4.29 -1.16
N MET A 137 -13.87 3.37 -1.01
CA MET A 137 -13.95 2.34 0.02
C MET A 137 -13.70 2.91 1.42
N LEU A 138 -12.87 3.96 1.55
CA LEU A 138 -12.71 4.69 2.79
C LEU A 138 -14.02 5.39 3.17
N ASP A 139 -14.68 6.07 2.24
CA ASP A 139 -15.96 6.74 2.48
C ASP A 139 -17.02 5.75 2.97
N LEU A 140 -17.09 4.55 2.37
CA LEU A 140 -17.98 3.49 2.83
C LEU A 140 -17.62 2.98 4.24
N LEU A 141 -16.33 2.94 4.58
CA LEU A 141 -15.91 2.59 5.95
C LEU A 141 -16.29 3.68 6.95
N VAL A 142 -16.20 4.95 6.58
CA VAL A 142 -16.65 6.08 7.41
C VAL A 142 -18.16 5.99 7.65
N GLN A 143 -18.96 5.77 6.60
CA GLN A 143 -20.41 5.58 6.72
C GLN A 143 -20.76 4.38 7.61
N PHE A 144 -20.06 3.25 7.44
CA PHE A 144 -20.23 2.09 8.30
C PHE A 144 -19.94 2.43 9.76
N LYS A 145 -18.84 3.16 10.04
CA LYS A 145 -18.49 3.59 11.40
C LYS A 145 -19.53 4.53 11.98
N GLU A 146 -20.03 5.49 11.21
CA GLU A 146 -21.06 6.42 11.68
C GLU A 146 -22.35 5.68 12.08
N ARG A 147 -22.71 4.63 11.33
CA ARG A 147 -23.90 3.80 11.60
C ARG A 147 -23.71 2.84 12.78
N GLU A 148 -22.58 2.12 12.82
CA GLU A 148 -22.34 1.03 13.78
C GLU A 148 -21.54 1.46 15.01
N GLY A 149 -20.99 2.68 15.01
CA GLY A 149 -20.09 3.20 16.05
C GLY A 149 -18.67 2.61 16.03
N HIS A 150 -18.37 1.68 15.12
CA HIS A 150 -17.07 0.98 15.08
C HIS A 150 -16.66 0.52 13.67
N CYS A 151 -15.39 0.17 13.49
CA CYS A 151 -14.84 -0.38 12.25
C CYS A 151 -14.78 -1.93 12.22
N MET A 152 -15.59 -2.63 13.02
CA MET A 152 -15.68 -4.11 12.99
C MET A 152 -16.57 -4.61 11.83
N VAL A 153 -16.10 -4.42 10.60
CA VAL A 153 -16.83 -4.85 9.40
C VAL A 153 -16.75 -6.39 9.25
N PRO A 154 -17.90 -7.10 9.15
CA PRO A 154 -17.94 -8.52 8.81
C PRO A 154 -17.35 -8.80 7.42
N VAL A 155 -16.69 -9.94 7.22
CA VAL A 155 -15.98 -10.26 5.95
C VAL A 155 -16.88 -10.22 4.71
N ASP A 156 -18.14 -10.62 4.85
CA ASP A 156 -19.11 -10.67 3.75
C ASP A 156 -19.97 -9.41 3.64
N HIS A 157 -19.74 -8.41 4.50
CA HIS A 157 -20.52 -7.16 4.52
C HIS A 157 -20.35 -6.38 3.23
N ARG A 158 -21.48 -5.92 2.70
CA ARG A 158 -21.55 -5.09 1.50
C ARG A 158 -22.18 -3.75 1.82
N GLU A 159 -21.58 -2.71 1.27
CA GLU A 159 -22.07 -1.33 1.33
C GLU A 159 -22.12 -0.81 -0.11
N ASP A 160 -23.25 -0.27 -0.56
CA ASP A 160 -23.46 0.18 -1.94
C ASP A 160 -23.02 -0.82 -3.01
N GLY A 161 -23.36 -2.10 -2.81
CA GLY A 161 -23.01 -3.20 -3.71
C GLY A 161 -21.53 -3.61 -3.70
N LYS A 162 -20.65 -2.87 -3.00
CA LYS A 162 -19.21 -3.15 -2.88
C LYS A 162 -18.94 -3.97 -1.61
N ASN A 163 -18.04 -4.94 -1.71
CA ASN A 163 -17.67 -5.77 -0.57
C ASN A 163 -16.65 -5.04 0.33
N LEU A 164 -17.19 -4.27 1.29
CA LEU A 164 -16.41 -3.53 2.28
C LEU A 164 -15.67 -4.46 3.23
N GLY A 165 -16.28 -5.58 3.62
CA GLY A 165 -15.69 -6.59 4.49
C GLY A 165 -14.38 -7.18 3.95
N ALA A 166 -14.40 -7.60 2.69
CA ALA A 166 -13.22 -8.13 2.00
C ALA A 166 -12.12 -7.06 1.84
N TRP A 167 -12.50 -5.81 1.59
CA TRP A 167 -11.55 -4.71 1.48
C TRP A 167 -10.86 -4.40 2.82
N VAL A 168 -11.63 -4.31 3.91
CA VAL A 168 -11.10 -4.16 5.28
C VAL A 168 -10.19 -5.32 5.66
N SER A 169 -10.58 -6.56 5.34
CA SER A 169 -9.76 -7.76 5.58
C SER A 169 -8.42 -7.71 4.83
N THR A 170 -8.42 -7.19 3.60
CA THR A 170 -7.20 -6.97 2.81
C THR A 170 -6.28 -5.95 3.49
N GLN A 171 -6.81 -4.86 4.04
CA GLN A 171 -6.01 -3.86 4.74
C GLN A 171 -5.38 -4.45 6.01
N ARG A 172 -6.16 -5.21 6.80
CA ARG A 172 -5.65 -5.93 7.98
C ARG A 172 -4.53 -6.90 7.64
N LYS A 173 -4.64 -7.61 6.49
CA LYS A 173 -3.59 -8.51 6.00
C LYS A 173 -2.33 -7.74 5.63
N ALA A 174 -2.47 -6.64 4.87
CA ALA A 174 -1.35 -5.79 4.48
C ALA A 174 -0.61 -5.22 5.69
N TRP A 175 -1.36 -4.70 6.68
CA TRP A 175 -0.83 -4.20 7.95
C TRP A 175 -0.04 -5.27 8.71
N ARG A 176 -0.62 -6.47 8.90
CA ARG A 176 0.06 -7.61 9.55
C ARG A 176 1.36 -8.01 8.85
N SER A 177 1.39 -7.93 7.52
CA SER A 177 2.57 -8.24 6.71
C SER A 177 3.56 -7.08 6.57
N LYS A 178 3.28 -5.91 7.17
CA LYS A 178 4.09 -4.68 7.04
C LYS A 178 4.26 -4.20 5.59
N THR A 179 3.26 -4.46 4.75
CA THR A 179 3.22 -4.03 3.33
C THR A 179 2.20 -2.94 3.06
N LEU A 180 1.44 -2.52 4.08
CA LEU A 180 0.52 -1.40 3.97
C LEU A 180 1.32 -0.10 3.85
N ASP A 181 0.94 0.72 2.87
CA ASP A 181 1.50 2.06 2.69
C ASP A 181 1.22 2.94 3.92
N ALA A 182 2.23 3.70 4.36
CA ALA A 182 2.16 4.48 5.61
C ALA A 182 1.01 5.48 5.60
N ASP A 183 0.81 6.19 4.48
CA ASP A 183 -0.27 7.16 4.35
C ASP A 183 -1.64 6.44 4.50
N ARG A 184 -1.79 5.20 3.97
CA ARG A 184 -3.05 4.42 4.12
C ARG A 184 -3.30 4.04 5.56
N GLN A 185 -2.23 3.66 6.27
CA GLN A 185 -2.32 3.30 7.67
C GLN A 185 -2.76 4.51 8.50
N ASP A 186 -2.11 5.67 8.34
CA ASP A 186 -2.45 6.89 9.09
C ASP A 186 -3.91 7.30 8.86
N MET A 187 -4.39 7.20 7.61
CA MET A 187 -5.78 7.53 7.29
C MET A 187 -6.77 6.56 7.96
N LEU A 188 -6.48 5.25 7.91
CA LEU A 188 -7.29 4.23 8.57
C LEU A 188 -7.25 4.37 10.11
N ASP A 189 -6.09 4.72 10.68
CA ASP A 189 -5.94 4.98 12.11
C ASP A 189 -6.76 6.21 12.53
N SER A 190 -6.77 7.26 11.71
CA SER A 190 -7.54 8.49 11.99
C SER A 190 -9.05 8.23 12.11
N ILE A 191 -9.57 7.21 11.40
CA ILE A 191 -10.97 6.79 11.50
C ILE A 191 -11.18 5.66 12.51
N GLY A 192 -10.18 5.28 13.33
CA GLY A 192 -10.32 4.25 14.35
C GLY A 192 -10.41 2.83 13.79
N MET A 193 -9.62 2.52 12.76
CA MET A 193 -9.52 1.19 12.19
C MET A 193 -9.14 0.14 13.25
N ILE A 194 -9.87 -0.97 13.24
CA ILE A 194 -9.59 -2.12 14.11
C ILE A 194 -8.74 -3.11 13.33
N TRP A 195 -7.45 -3.15 13.67
CA TRP A 195 -6.46 -4.02 13.01
C TRP A 195 -6.54 -5.48 13.45
N SER A 196 -6.78 -5.70 14.76
CA SER A 196 -7.00 -7.02 15.34
C SER A 196 -8.42 -7.13 15.89
N VAL A 197 -9.23 -7.95 15.24
CA VAL A 197 -10.61 -8.23 15.69
C VAL A 197 -10.59 -8.99 17.01
N GLN A 198 -9.62 -9.89 17.18
CA GLN A 198 -9.45 -10.65 18.42
C GLN A 198 -9.14 -9.73 19.60
N GLU A 199 -8.22 -8.77 19.43
CA GLU A 199 -7.92 -7.79 20.48
C GLU A 199 -9.14 -6.92 20.77
N ALA A 200 -9.80 -6.37 19.76
CA ALA A 200 -10.99 -5.54 19.99
C ALA A 200 -12.13 -6.30 20.68
N GLN A 201 -12.33 -7.59 20.37
CA GLN A 201 -13.30 -8.43 21.06
C GLN A 201 -12.88 -8.68 22.52
N TRP A 202 -11.59 -8.92 22.76
CA TRP A 202 -11.06 -9.10 24.11
C TRP A 202 -11.26 -7.83 24.94
N GLU A 203 -10.87 -6.66 24.42
CA GLU A 203 -11.06 -5.36 25.06
C GLU A 203 -12.54 -5.09 25.37
N SER A 204 -13.43 -5.42 24.43
CA SER A 204 -14.86 -5.26 24.65
C SER A 204 -15.41 -6.17 25.76
N MET A 205 -14.91 -7.40 25.90
CA MET A 205 -15.30 -8.30 26.99
C MET A 205 -14.71 -7.85 28.32
N PHE A 206 -13.46 -7.40 28.32
CA PHE A 206 -12.78 -6.86 29.50
C PHE A 206 -13.50 -5.63 30.04
N ALA A 207 -13.86 -4.67 29.19
CA ALA A 207 -14.62 -3.48 29.60
C ALA A 207 -16.01 -3.81 30.19
N LEU A 208 -16.63 -4.92 29.77
CA LEU A 208 -17.88 -5.40 30.38
C LEU A 208 -17.64 -5.97 31.78
N ILE A 209 -16.49 -6.61 32.01
CA ILE A 209 -16.11 -7.11 33.33
C ILE A 209 -15.82 -5.95 34.28
N GLU A 210 -15.07 -4.93 33.85
CA GLU A 210 -14.82 -3.73 34.67
C GLU A 210 -16.13 -3.10 35.13
N LYS A 211 -17.07 -2.90 34.19
CA LYS A 211 -18.40 -2.38 34.51
C LYS A 211 -19.20 -3.27 35.45
N TYR A 212 -19.12 -4.59 35.28
CA TYR A 212 -19.79 -5.54 36.17
C TYR A 212 -19.21 -5.46 37.59
N VAL A 213 -17.88 -5.52 37.73
CA VAL A 213 -17.20 -5.49 39.04
C VAL A 213 -17.42 -4.15 39.74
N GLU A 214 -17.41 -3.04 39.01
CA GLU A 214 -17.73 -1.72 39.55
C GLU A 214 -19.18 -1.64 40.07
N ARG A 215 -20.13 -2.20 39.32
CA ARG A 215 -21.58 -2.18 39.67
C ARG A 215 -21.92 -3.10 40.83
N GLU A 216 -21.45 -4.35 40.77
CA GLU A 216 -21.86 -5.42 41.70
C GLU A 216 -20.92 -5.53 42.91
N GLN A 217 -19.75 -4.89 42.86
CA GLN A 217 -18.66 -5.06 43.85
C GLN A 217 -18.32 -6.54 44.07
N ASN A 218 -18.50 -7.36 43.03
CA ASN A 218 -18.35 -8.80 43.05
C ASN A 218 -17.54 -9.25 41.84
N THR A 219 -16.56 -10.10 42.06
CA THR A 219 -15.69 -10.66 41.02
C THR A 219 -16.08 -12.08 40.61
N GLU A 220 -17.02 -12.70 41.34
CA GLU A 220 -17.60 -14.00 40.98
C GLU A 220 -18.75 -13.81 39.99
N ILE A 221 -18.41 -14.03 38.71
CA ILE A 221 -19.35 -13.95 37.58
C ILE A 221 -19.94 -15.34 37.31
N PRO A 222 -21.27 -15.55 37.48
CA PRO A 222 -21.91 -16.83 37.20
C PRO A 222 -21.70 -17.29 35.74
N LEU A 223 -21.51 -18.59 35.51
CA LEU A 223 -21.23 -19.16 34.18
C LEU A 223 -22.28 -18.80 33.11
N THR A 224 -23.53 -18.58 33.53
CA THR A 224 -24.66 -18.24 32.67
C THR A 224 -24.88 -16.73 32.53
N HIS A 225 -24.09 -15.89 33.19
CA HIS A 225 -24.28 -14.43 33.15
C HIS A 225 -24.04 -13.86 31.76
N VAL A 226 -25.02 -13.10 31.27
CA VAL A 226 -24.99 -12.44 29.96
C VAL A 226 -25.14 -10.95 30.17
N GLU A 227 -24.22 -10.17 29.62
CA GLU A 227 -24.24 -8.70 29.66
C GLU A 227 -24.16 -8.19 28.22
N GLN A 228 -25.11 -7.34 27.81
CA GLN A 228 -25.20 -6.80 26.44
C GLN A 228 -25.18 -7.90 25.35
N GLY A 229 -25.86 -9.02 25.60
CA GLY A 229 -25.91 -10.17 24.68
C GLY A 229 -24.63 -11.00 24.61
N LYS A 230 -23.60 -10.68 25.42
CA LYS A 230 -22.34 -11.44 25.49
C LYS A 230 -22.27 -12.23 26.78
N ASN A 231 -21.97 -13.53 26.67
CA ASN A 231 -21.84 -14.40 27.84
C ASN A 231 -20.49 -14.17 28.55
N LEU A 232 -20.50 -13.32 29.58
CA LEU A 232 -19.32 -12.97 30.37
C LEU A 232 -18.83 -14.16 31.21
N GLY A 233 -19.75 -14.91 31.81
CA GLY A 233 -19.42 -16.05 32.67
C GLY A 233 -18.61 -17.12 31.94
N HIS A 234 -19.09 -17.52 30.76
CA HIS A 234 -18.39 -18.47 29.91
C HIS A 234 -17.04 -17.95 29.43
N TRP A 235 -16.96 -16.65 29.11
CA TRP A 235 -15.71 -16.03 28.67
C TRP A 235 -14.66 -16.03 29.78
N ILE A 236 -15.03 -15.67 31.01
CA ILE A 236 -14.13 -15.72 32.18
C ILE A 236 -13.72 -17.15 32.51
N ALA A 237 -14.63 -18.12 32.45
CA ALA A 237 -14.28 -19.52 32.66
C ALA A 237 -13.19 -19.98 31.67
N LYS A 238 -13.27 -19.54 30.41
CA LYS A 238 -12.24 -19.79 29.40
C LYS A 238 -10.91 -19.08 29.71
N GLN A 239 -10.93 -17.83 30.18
CA GLN A 239 -9.71 -17.13 30.59
C GLN A 239 -9.03 -17.82 31.79
N LYS A 240 -9.81 -18.21 32.82
CA LYS A 240 -9.33 -19.01 33.97
C LYS A 240 -8.68 -20.32 33.51
N GLN A 241 -9.26 -21.00 32.51
CA GLN A 241 -8.66 -22.21 31.93
C GLN A 241 -7.33 -21.93 31.21
N LEU A 242 -7.26 -20.85 30.41
CA LEU A 242 -6.03 -20.46 29.73
C LEU A 242 -4.91 -20.10 30.72
N TYR A 243 -5.26 -19.41 31.81
CA TYR A 243 -4.34 -19.05 32.88
C TYR A 243 -3.75 -20.30 33.55
N ARG A 244 -4.58 -21.25 33.98
CA ARG A 244 -4.11 -22.52 34.58
C ARG A 244 -3.21 -23.33 33.66
N ASN A 245 -3.42 -23.23 32.35
CA ASN A 245 -2.63 -23.92 31.34
C ASN A 245 -1.35 -23.15 30.92
N GLY A 246 -1.08 -21.98 31.51
CA GLY A 246 0.06 -21.13 31.15
C GLY A 246 -0.01 -20.57 29.72
N LYS A 247 -1.21 -20.45 29.15
CA LYS A 247 -1.44 -20.00 27.76
C LYS A 247 -2.06 -18.61 27.65
N LEU A 248 -2.37 -17.98 28.79
CA LEU A 248 -2.86 -16.60 28.82
C LEU A 248 -1.68 -15.64 28.66
N GLU A 249 -1.79 -14.68 27.76
CA GLU A 249 -0.75 -13.67 27.54
C GLU A 249 -0.56 -12.80 28.79
N GLY A 250 0.68 -12.38 29.06
CA GLY A 250 1.06 -11.72 30.31
C GLY A 250 0.28 -10.43 30.61
N ASP A 251 0.04 -9.59 29.60
CA ASP A 251 -0.75 -8.36 29.77
C ASP A 251 -2.21 -8.66 30.16
N ARG A 252 -2.84 -9.62 29.48
CA ARG A 252 -4.21 -10.06 29.76
C ARG A 252 -4.33 -10.68 31.15
N GLN A 253 -3.34 -11.47 31.55
CA GLN A 253 -3.25 -12.04 32.89
C GLN A 253 -3.20 -10.93 33.93
N GLN A 254 -2.29 -9.96 33.77
CA GLN A 254 -2.10 -8.87 34.71
C GLN A 254 -3.40 -8.07 34.89
N ARG A 255 -4.06 -7.71 33.79
CA ARG A 255 -5.32 -6.95 33.82
C ARG A 255 -6.45 -7.71 34.51
N LEU A 256 -6.57 -9.02 34.29
CA LEU A 256 -7.60 -9.83 34.94
C LEU A 256 -7.30 -10.11 36.42
N LEU A 257 -6.03 -10.12 36.83
CA LEU A 257 -5.63 -10.14 38.25
C LEU A 257 -5.94 -8.81 38.93
N GLU A 258 -5.69 -7.68 38.28
CA GLU A 258 -5.98 -6.33 38.80
C GLU A 258 -7.48 -6.11 39.03
N VAL A 259 -8.33 -6.62 38.13
CA VAL A 259 -9.79 -6.59 38.29
C VAL A 259 -10.29 -7.63 39.30
N GLY A 260 -9.43 -8.54 39.79
CA GLY A 260 -9.75 -9.50 40.84
C GLY A 260 -10.56 -10.71 40.38
N VAL A 261 -10.61 -10.99 39.07
CA VAL A 261 -11.36 -12.14 38.51
C VAL A 261 -10.48 -13.38 38.29
N LEU A 262 -9.17 -13.27 38.52
CA LEU A 262 -8.21 -14.38 38.59
C LEU A 262 -7.61 -14.47 40.00
N GLU A 263 -7.25 -15.70 40.40
CA GLU A 263 -6.57 -16.04 41.66
C GLU A 263 -5.33 -16.91 41.35
#